data_AF-A0A7S0GCL3-F1
#
_entry.id   AF-A0A7S0GCL3-F1
#
_cell.length_a   1.000
_cell.length_b   1.000
_cell.length_c   1.000
_cell.angle_alpha   90.00
_cell.angle_beta   90.00
_cell.angle_gamma   90.00
#
_symmetry.space_group_name_H-M   'P 1'
#
loop_
_entity.id
_entity.type
_entity.pdbx_description
1 polymer ?
#
loop_
_entity_poly.entity_id
_entity_poly.type
_entity_poly.pdbx_seq_one_letter_code
_entity_poly.pdbx_strand_id
1 'polypeptide(L)'
;MSSAAETTAASPPTPTPEAPTSTTKNPLLLLSYGLIIGLWFVTQKILVPYVAHLLLLVISLLYVGCHWSLVLREEQAISRGDVVPPNDPDDGSPPPPPPPSETLRKEDAMQFPLMGSASLFSLYLAFKFFDKEYVNLLISLYFCAIGCLALTVTCAPLFASFLGKLGAKRLKFGKPVNHSLPAFIFGESPMDLEVDLTLAEGFAFVASVVFCGFYFKTKHWTMNNVLGISFC
;
A
#
# COMPACT_ATOMS: atom_id res chain seq x y z
N MET A 1 -54.99 1.03 -7.85
CA MET A 1 -54.35 0.37 -9.00
C MET A 1 -53.49 1.45 -9.65
N SER A 2 -52.17 1.49 -9.55
CA SER A 2 -51.17 0.44 -9.45
C SER A 2 -50.01 0.92 -8.56
N SER A 3 -49.58 0.05 -7.66
CA SER A 3 -48.39 0.17 -6.81
C SER A 3 -47.18 -0.22 -7.66
N ALA A 4 -46.28 0.72 -7.96
CA ALA A 4 -44.99 0.41 -8.57
C ALA A 4 -44.00 0.11 -7.45
N ALA A 5 -43.64 -1.16 -7.35
CA ALA A 5 -42.74 -1.71 -6.36
C ALA A 5 -41.33 -1.12 -6.52
N GLU A 6 -40.84 -0.60 -5.42
CA GLU A 6 -39.45 -0.23 -5.16
C GLU A 6 -38.63 -1.52 -5.09
N THR A 7 -38.00 -1.90 -6.20
CA THR A 7 -37.04 -3.01 -6.21
C THR A 7 -35.79 -2.57 -5.44
N THR A 8 -35.80 -2.91 -4.15
CA THR A 8 -34.64 -2.88 -3.27
C THR A 8 -33.55 -3.75 -3.87
N ALA A 9 -32.58 -3.13 -4.54
CA ALA A 9 -31.34 -3.79 -4.93
C ALA A 9 -30.55 -4.08 -3.64
N ALA A 10 -30.70 -5.30 -3.14
CA ALA A 10 -29.90 -5.83 -2.05
C ALA A 10 -28.42 -5.67 -2.41
N SER A 11 -27.65 -5.03 -1.53
CA SER A 11 -26.18 -5.01 -1.66
C SER A 11 -25.67 -6.46 -1.65
N PRO A 12 -24.64 -6.79 -2.43
CA PRO A 12 -24.01 -8.10 -2.33
C PRO A 12 -23.56 -8.33 -0.87
N PRO A 13 -23.73 -9.56 -0.32
CA PRO A 13 -23.27 -9.84 1.03
C PRO A 13 -21.77 -9.58 1.10
N THR A 14 -21.36 -8.72 2.04
CA THR A 14 -19.96 -8.56 2.42
C THR A 14 -19.42 -9.96 2.72
N PRO A 15 -18.38 -10.45 2.03
CA PRO A 15 -17.72 -11.66 2.46
C PRO A 15 -17.10 -11.35 3.82
N THR A 16 -17.68 -11.92 4.86
CA THR A 16 -16.98 -12.11 6.13
C THR A 16 -15.62 -12.71 5.79
N PRO A 17 -14.51 -12.21 6.35
CA PRO A 17 -13.21 -12.81 6.18
C PRO A 17 -13.18 -14.11 6.98
N GLU A 18 -13.88 -15.13 6.49
CA GLU A 18 -13.58 -16.50 6.82
C GLU A 18 -12.26 -16.79 6.12
N ALA A 19 -11.19 -16.77 6.92
CA ALA A 19 -9.86 -17.14 6.48
C ALA A 19 -9.95 -18.47 5.71
N PRO A 20 -9.45 -18.55 4.46
CA PRO A 20 -9.17 -19.85 3.87
C PRO A 20 -8.05 -20.49 4.70
N THR A 21 -8.43 -21.24 5.73
CA THR A 21 -7.56 -22.14 6.47
C THR A 21 -7.28 -23.38 5.62
N SER A 22 -6.69 -23.19 4.44
CA SER A 22 -5.87 -24.20 3.79
C SER A 22 -4.42 -23.74 3.97
N THR A 23 -3.94 -23.82 5.21
CA THR A 23 -2.49 -23.80 5.48
C THR A 23 -1.89 -25.08 4.91
N THR A 24 -1.76 -25.15 3.59
CA THR A 24 -0.77 -26.01 2.94
C THR A 24 0.56 -25.46 3.43
N LYS A 25 1.17 -26.13 4.42
CA LYS A 25 2.43 -25.71 5.04
C LYS A 25 3.53 -25.82 4.00
N ASN A 26 3.65 -24.83 3.13
CA ASN A 26 4.71 -24.74 2.13
C ASN A 26 6.04 -24.69 2.90
N PRO A 27 6.86 -25.75 2.86
CA PRO A 27 8.07 -25.81 3.68
C PRO A 27 9.05 -24.70 3.30
N LEU A 28 9.02 -24.27 2.04
CA LEU A 28 9.79 -23.14 1.52
C LEU A 28 9.37 -21.79 2.13
N LEU A 29 8.08 -21.60 2.42
CA LEU A 29 7.56 -20.40 3.07
C LEU A 29 7.90 -20.37 4.56
N LEU A 30 7.84 -21.52 5.22
CA LEU A 30 8.33 -21.63 6.59
C LEU A 30 9.84 -21.38 6.66
N LEU A 31 10.60 -21.89 5.68
CA LEU A 31 12.03 -21.67 5.55
C LEU A 31 12.36 -20.19 5.35
N SER A 32 11.65 -19.48 4.45
CA SER A 32 11.92 -18.06 4.20
C SER A 32 11.67 -17.20 5.45
N TYR A 33 10.59 -17.45 6.20
CA TYR A 33 10.37 -16.77 7.49
C TYR A 33 11.44 -17.14 8.53
N GLY A 34 11.80 -18.42 8.62
CA GLY A 34 12.86 -18.88 9.50
C GLY A 34 14.22 -18.24 9.18
N LEU A 35 14.53 -18.07 7.89
CA LEU A 35 15.74 -17.42 7.42
C LEU A 35 15.72 -15.94 7.81
N ILE A 36 14.62 -15.22 7.60
CA ILE A 36 14.50 -13.80 7.99
C ILE A 36 14.75 -13.62 9.49
N ILE A 37 14.07 -14.41 10.33
CA ILE A 37 14.22 -14.33 11.79
C ILE A 37 15.63 -14.74 12.23
N GLY A 38 16.14 -15.85 11.70
CA GLY A 38 17.47 -16.35 12.01
C GLY A 38 18.57 -15.37 11.61
N LEU A 39 18.49 -14.78 10.42
CA LEU A 39 19.44 -13.78 9.94
C LEU A 39 19.42 -12.53 10.82
N TRP A 40 18.24 -12.10 11.28
CA TRP A 40 18.11 -10.97 12.21
C TRP A 40 18.82 -11.23 13.54
N PHE A 41 18.66 -12.41 14.13
CA PHE A 41 19.33 -12.80 15.37
C PHE A 41 20.85 -13.03 15.21
N VAL A 42 21.28 -13.67 14.13
CA VAL A 42 22.70 -13.96 13.86
C VAL A 42 23.49 -12.66 13.67
N THR A 43 22.92 -11.67 12.98
CA THR A 43 23.56 -10.36 12.77
C THR A 43 23.79 -9.58 14.07
N GLN A 44 23.03 -9.86 15.16
CA GLN A 44 23.28 -9.24 16.46
C GLN A 44 24.55 -9.78 17.16
N LYS A 45 25.03 -10.96 16.77
CA LYS A 45 26.13 -11.66 17.46
C LYS A 45 27.38 -11.82 16.59
N ILE A 46 27.24 -11.86 15.27
CA ILE A 46 28.32 -12.13 14.31
C ILE A 46 28.31 -11.06 13.22
N LEU A 47 29.49 -10.50 12.90
CA LEU A 47 29.67 -9.60 11.78
C LEU A 47 29.63 -10.39 10.47
N VAL A 48 28.44 -10.53 9.88
CA VAL A 48 28.23 -11.21 8.59
C VAL A 48 28.67 -10.27 7.44
N PRO A 49 29.37 -10.77 6.40
CA PRO A 49 29.70 -9.95 5.23
C PRO A 49 28.45 -9.38 4.57
N TYR A 50 28.47 -8.06 4.30
CA TYR A 50 27.27 -7.30 3.92
C TYR A 50 26.56 -7.86 2.68
N VAL A 51 27.34 -8.31 1.68
CA VAL A 51 26.81 -8.82 0.41
C VAL A 51 25.95 -10.06 0.64
N ALA A 52 26.42 -11.00 1.46
CA ALA A 52 25.70 -12.23 1.75
C ALA A 52 24.43 -11.96 2.56
N HIS A 53 24.51 -11.08 3.56
CA HIS A 53 23.35 -10.68 4.35
C HIS A 53 22.27 -10.04 3.47
N LEU A 54 22.66 -9.11 2.59
CA LEU A 54 21.74 -8.40 1.70
C LEU A 54 21.09 -9.34 0.68
N LEU A 55 21.84 -10.22 0.04
CA LEU A 55 21.30 -11.17 -0.93
C LEU A 55 20.32 -12.16 -0.28
N LEU A 56 20.70 -12.76 0.86
CA LEU A 56 19.84 -13.73 1.55
C LEU A 56 18.54 -13.11 2.06
N LEU A 57 18.61 -11.89 2.60
CA LEU A 57 17.45 -11.16 3.07
C LEU A 57 16.51 -10.79 1.92
N VAL A 58 17.06 -10.27 0.81
CA VAL A 58 16.27 -9.90 -0.37
C VAL A 58 15.60 -11.12 -1.01
N ILE A 59 16.32 -12.24 -1.19
CA ILE A 59 15.74 -13.48 -1.75
C ILE A 59 14.58 -13.97 -0.88
N SER A 60 14.74 -13.93 0.45
CA SER A 60 13.71 -14.39 1.38
C SER A 60 12.49 -13.47 1.39
N LEU A 61 12.69 -12.15 1.41
CA LEU A 61 11.59 -11.18 1.32
C LEU A 61 10.87 -11.25 -0.03
N LEU A 62 11.61 -11.43 -1.12
CA LEU A 62 11.04 -11.55 -2.45
C LEU A 62 10.21 -12.83 -2.58
N TYR A 63 10.68 -13.96 -2.05
CA TYR A 63 9.89 -15.19 -2.02
C TYR A 63 8.58 -15.02 -1.25
N VAL A 64 8.64 -14.44 -0.04
CA VAL A 64 7.44 -14.17 0.77
C VAL A 64 6.50 -13.21 0.03
N GLY A 65 7.02 -12.09 -0.48
CA GLY A 65 6.23 -11.12 -1.22
C GLY A 65 5.56 -11.69 -2.46
N CYS A 66 6.28 -12.51 -3.24
CA CYS A 66 5.71 -13.21 -4.40
C CYS A 66 4.62 -14.20 -3.98
N HIS A 67 4.81 -14.95 -2.89
CA HIS A 67 3.79 -15.87 -2.38
C HIS A 67 2.51 -15.12 -1.97
N TRP A 68 2.63 -14.04 -1.21
CA TRP A 68 1.48 -13.19 -0.84
C TRP A 68 0.81 -12.56 -2.06
N SER A 69 1.58 -12.12 -3.04
CA SER A 69 1.04 -11.55 -4.28
C SER A 69 0.22 -12.59 -5.08
N LEU A 70 0.68 -13.84 -5.13
CA LEU A 70 -0.05 -14.93 -5.77
C LEU A 70 -1.33 -15.30 -5.02
N VAL A 71 -1.28 -15.36 -3.68
CA VAL A 71 -2.47 -15.62 -2.84
C VAL A 71 -3.51 -14.54 -3.04
N LEU A 72 -3.13 -13.26 -3.03
CA LEU A 72 -4.05 -12.15 -3.31
C LEU A 72 -4.67 -12.24 -4.71
N ARG A 73 -3.87 -12.64 -5.71
CA ARG A 73 -4.37 -12.85 -7.07
C ARG A 73 -5.38 -13.99 -7.15
N GLU A 74 -5.14 -15.08 -6.41
CA GLU A 74 -6.07 -16.21 -6.31
C GLU A 74 -7.37 -15.81 -5.60
N GLU A 75 -7.29 -15.12 -4.46
CA GLU A 75 -8.45 -14.59 -3.74
C GLU A 75 -9.30 -13.64 -4.60
N GLN A 76 -8.65 -12.79 -5.41
CA GLN A 76 -9.33 -11.93 -6.38
C GLN A 76 -10.01 -12.72 -7.49
N ALA A 77 -9.40 -13.80 -7.98
CA ALA A 77 -9.99 -14.68 -8.98
C ALA A 77 -11.22 -15.43 -8.43
N ILE A 78 -11.14 -15.96 -7.20
CA ILE A 78 -12.29 -16.59 -6.51
C ILE A 78 -13.43 -15.58 -6.34
N SER A 79 -13.12 -14.38 -5.87
CA SER A 79 -14.12 -13.31 -5.64
C SER A 79 -14.82 -12.87 -6.93
N ARG A 80 -14.15 -12.98 -8.08
CA ARG A 80 -14.71 -12.69 -9.41
C ARG A 80 -15.56 -13.85 -9.96
N GLY A 81 -15.52 -15.03 -9.33
CA GLY A 81 -16.20 -16.23 -9.80
C GLY A 81 -15.44 -16.98 -10.90
N ASP A 82 -14.14 -16.69 -11.06
CA ASP A 82 -13.28 -17.41 -12.00
C ASP A 82 -12.92 -18.79 -11.43
N VAL A 83 -12.86 -19.81 -12.30
CA VAL A 83 -12.51 -21.19 -11.88
C VAL A 83 -11.03 -21.24 -11.48
N VAL A 84 -10.76 -21.45 -10.20
CA VAL A 84 -9.41 -21.55 -9.66
C VAL A 84 -8.80 -22.93 -9.93
N PRO A 85 -7.51 -23.01 -10.29
CA PRO A 85 -6.83 -24.29 -10.41
C PRO A 85 -6.78 -25.06 -9.09
N PRO A 86 -7.07 -26.37 -9.08
CA PRO A 86 -6.92 -27.19 -7.88
C PRO A 86 -5.50 -27.08 -7.32
N ASN A 87 -5.40 -26.84 -6.02
CA ASN A 87 -4.12 -26.75 -5.31
C ASN A 87 -3.39 -28.12 -5.27
N ASP A 88 -4.10 -29.23 -5.51
CA ASP A 88 -3.58 -30.59 -5.53
C ASP A 88 -3.88 -31.29 -6.87
N PRO A 89 -2.87 -31.85 -7.56
CA PRO A 89 -3.04 -32.52 -8.85
C PRO A 89 -3.67 -33.93 -8.77
N ASP A 90 -3.99 -34.43 -7.57
CA ASP A 90 -4.55 -35.79 -7.32
C ASP A 90 -6.01 -35.78 -6.85
N ASP A 91 -6.64 -34.60 -6.74
CA ASP A 91 -8.09 -34.52 -6.59
C ASP A 91 -8.70 -34.71 -7.97
N GLY A 92 -9.41 -35.83 -8.20
CA GLY A 92 -9.94 -36.32 -9.49
C GLY A 92 -10.95 -35.40 -10.22
N SER A 93 -10.89 -34.10 -9.94
CA SER A 93 -11.54 -33.00 -10.62
C SER A 93 -10.97 -32.78 -12.04
N PRO A 94 -11.83 -32.43 -13.03
CA PRO A 94 -11.37 -32.09 -14.38
C PRO A 94 -10.47 -30.84 -14.34
N PRO A 95 -9.46 -30.75 -15.23
CA PRO A 95 -8.56 -29.61 -15.25
C PRO A 95 -9.35 -28.31 -15.42
N PRO A 96 -9.05 -27.29 -14.61
CA PRO A 96 -9.70 -25.98 -14.69
C PRO A 96 -9.50 -25.38 -16.10
N PRO A 97 -10.46 -24.60 -16.61
CA PRO A 97 -10.22 -23.79 -17.80
C PRO A 97 -9.03 -22.86 -17.55
N PRO A 98 -8.22 -22.55 -18.58
CA PRO A 98 -7.07 -21.68 -18.42
C PRO A 98 -7.52 -20.34 -17.81
N PRO A 99 -6.77 -19.80 -16.83
CA PRO A 99 -7.15 -18.55 -16.18
C PRO A 99 -7.38 -17.48 -17.26
N PRO A 100 -8.40 -16.62 -17.12
CA PRO A 100 -8.59 -15.52 -18.05
C PRO A 100 -7.28 -14.72 -18.08
N SER A 101 -6.63 -14.70 -19.24
CA SER A 101 -5.38 -13.98 -19.40
C SER A 101 -5.73 -12.49 -19.33
N GLU A 102 -5.57 -11.90 -18.15
CA GLU A 102 -5.38 -10.46 -17.93
C GLU A 102 -4.16 -10.04 -18.77
N THR A 103 -4.40 -9.89 -20.07
CA THR A 103 -3.37 -9.57 -21.05
C THR A 103 -3.29 -8.06 -21.04
N LEU A 104 -2.22 -7.55 -20.44
CA LEU A 104 -1.93 -6.12 -20.47
C LEU A 104 -2.08 -5.62 -21.91
N ARG A 105 -2.94 -4.63 -22.10
CA ARG A 105 -3.14 -4.06 -23.43
C ARG A 105 -1.85 -3.38 -23.88
N LYS A 106 -1.63 -3.29 -25.19
CA LYS A 106 -0.44 -2.63 -25.73
C LYS A 106 -0.36 -1.17 -25.25
N GLU A 107 -1.52 -0.54 -25.08
CA GLU A 107 -1.66 0.80 -24.54
C GLU A 107 -1.09 0.91 -23.11
N ASP A 108 -1.42 -0.03 -22.22
CA ASP A 108 -0.93 -0.05 -20.83
C ASP A 108 0.58 -0.35 -20.77
N ALA A 109 1.05 -1.25 -21.64
CA ALA A 109 2.47 -1.59 -21.71
C ALA A 109 3.36 -0.43 -22.18
N MET A 110 2.86 0.46 -23.04
CA MET A 110 3.60 1.65 -23.51
C MET A 110 3.67 2.78 -22.49
N GLN A 111 2.74 2.83 -21.52
CA GLN A 111 2.79 3.84 -20.47
C GLN A 111 4.02 3.68 -19.57
N PHE A 112 4.47 2.44 -19.35
CA PHE A 112 5.65 2.15 -18.53
C PHE A 112 6.93 2.85 -19.04
N PRO A 113 7.40 2.64 -20.29
CA PRO A 113 8.59 3.32 -20.81
C PRO A 113 8.39 4.82 -21.01
N LEU A 114 7.18 5.28 -21.34
CA LEU A 114 6.90 6.70 -21.51
C LEU A 114 7.01 7.47 -20.18
N MET A 115 6.39 6.95 -19.12
CA MET A 115 6.51 7.53 -17.78
C MET A 115 7.94 7.40 -17.24
N GLY A 116 8.60 6.28 -17.50
CA GLY A 116 10.01 6.08 -17.14
C GLY A 116 10.93 7.12 -17.79
N SER A 117 10.84 7.28 -19.13
CA SER A 117 11.63 8.28 -19.86
C SER A 117 11.33 9.71 -19.43
N ALA A 118 10.06 10.05 -19.20
CA ALA A 118 9.66 11.35 -18.67
C ALA A 118 10.27 11.60 -17.28
N SER A 119 10.20 10.63 -16.37
CA SER A 119 10.77 10.75 -15.02
C SER A 119 12.29 10.93 -15.02
N LEU A 120 13.02 10.17 -15.86
CA LEU A 120 14.47 10.28 -16.01
C LEU A 120 14.86 11.62 -16.63
N PHE A 121 14.11 12.10 -17.62
CA PHE A 121 14.34 13.40 -18.24
C PHE A 121 14.09 14.54 -17.23
N SER A 122 12.99 14.50 -16.46
CA SER A 122 12.72 15.47 -15.40
C SER A 122 13.82 15.48 -14.33
N LEU A 123 14.30 14.30 -13.92
CA LEU A 123 15.39 14.19 -12.95
C LEU A 123 16.72 14.75 -13.49
N TYR A 124 17.01 14.53 -14.79
CA TYR A 124 18.17 15.12 -15.44
C TYR A 124 18.09 16.66 -15.45
N LEU A 125 16.93 17.23 -15.82
CA LEU A 125 16.74 18.69 -15.77
C LEU A 125 16.90 19.23 -14.35
N ALA A 126 16.35 18.53 -13.35
CA ALA A 126 16.50 18.94 -11.95
C ALA A 126 17.97 19.04 -11.54
N PHE A 127 18.80 18.05 -11.85
CA PHE A 127 20.24 18.11 -11.56
C PHE A 127 21.03 19.10 -12.42
N LYS A 128 20.55 19.40 -13.63
CA LYS A 128 21.21 20.32 -14.56
C LYS A 128 21.00 21.79 -14.18
N PHE A 129 19.81 22.13 -13.68
CA PHE A 129 19.41 23.52 -13.42
C PHE A 129 19.40 23.92 -11.94
N PHE A 130 19.32 22.96 -11.01
CA PHE A 130 19.37 23.25 -9.58
C PHE A 130 20.73 22.90 -8.99
N ASP A 131 21.25 23.78 -8.14
CA ASP A 131 22.41 23.48 -7.32
C ASP A 131 22.07 22.41 -6.26
N LYS A 132 23.12 21.73 -5.78
CA LYS A 132 23.03 20.61 -4.83
C LYS A 132 22.21 20.94 -3.59
N GLU A 133 22.27 22.18 -3.13
CA GLU A 133 21.57 22.67 -1.94
C GLU A 133 20.06 22.69 -2.15
N TYR A 134 19.58 23.16 -3.30
CA TYR A 134 18.16 23.20 -3.63
C TYR A 134 17.59 21.81 -3.86
N VAL A 135 18.35 20.92 -4.52
CA VAL A 135 17.92 19.54 -4.72
C VAL A 135 17.78 18.81 -3.39
N ASN A 136 18.76 18.93 -2.50
CA ASN A 136 18.68 18.33 -1.16
C ASN A 136 17.54 18.91 -0.33
N LEU A 137 17.28 20.22 -0.45
CA LEU A 137 16.14 20.87 0.19
C LEU A 137 14.81 20.31 -0.33
N LEU A 138 14.67 20.18 -1.66
CA LEU A 138 13.47 19.69 -2.32
C LEU A 138 13.19 18.23 -1.97
N ILE A 139 14.21 17.38 -1.98
CA ILE A 139 14.11 15.98 -1.54
C ILE A 139 13.70 15.91 -0.06
N SER A 140 14.33 16.74 0.80
CA SER A 140 14.00 16.76 2.23
C SER A 140 12.56 17.23 2.47
N LEU A 141 12.10 18.23 1.71
CA LEU A 141 10.74 18.78 1.79
C LEU A 141 9.72 17.75 1.31
N TYR A 142 10.00 17.11 0.16
CA TYR A 142 9.19 16.02 -0.36
C TYR A 142 9.05 14.91 0.68
N PHE A 143 10.18 14.38 1.18
CA PHE A 143 10.21 13.33 2.19
C PHE A 143 9.47 13.73 3.48
N CYS A 144 9.56 14.99 3.91
CA CYS A 144 8.77 15.50 5.02
C CYS A 144 7.28 15.57 4.72
N ALA A 145 6.88 16.01 3.53
CA ALA A 145 5.47 16.15 3.18
C ALA A 145 4.80 14.78 3.13
N ILE A 146 5.38 13.83 2.40
CA ILE A 146 4.84 12.46 2.34
C ILE A 146 4.97 11.75 3.69
N GLY A 147 6.06 11.98 4.43
CA GLY A 147 6.29 11.41 5.76
C GLY A 147 5.31 11.95 6.80
N CYS A 148 4.91 13.22 6.70
CA CYS A 148 3.87 13.80 7.55
C CYS A 148 2.54 13.09 7.36
N LEU A 149 2.14 12.85 6.11
CA LEU A 149 0.91 12.12 5.80
C LEU A 149 0.99 10.66 6.29
N ALA A 150 2.08 9.97 5.99
CA ALA A 150 2.29 8.58 6.42
C ALA A 150 2.29 8.45 7.96
N LEU A 151 2.98 9.35 8.65
CA LEU A 151 3.00 9.40 10.11
C LEU A 151 1.63 9.73 10.70
N THR A 152 0.83 10.57 10.05
CA THR A 152 -0.53 10.86 10.47
C THR A 152 -1.40 9.60 10.45
N VAL A 153 -1.37 8.85 9.35
CA VAL A 153 -2.14 7.61 9.20
C VAL A 153 -1.64 6.54 10.19
N THR A 154 -0.32 6.43 10.36
CA THR A 154 0.30 5.48 11.31
C THR A 154 -0.05 5.81 12.76
N CYS A 155 -0.08 7.10 13.13
CA CYS A 155 -0.38 7.53 14.50
C CYS A 155 -1.88 7.66 14.80
N ALA A 156 -2.74 7.79 13.78
CA ALA A 156 -4.19 7.89 13.96
C ALA A 156 -4.80 6.79 14.87
N PRO A 157 -4.51 5.47 14.71
CA PRO A 157 -5.04 4.43 15.60
C PRO A 157 -4.47 4.51 17.02
N LEU A 158 -3.22 4.96 17.19
CA LEU A 158 -2.61 5.18 18.51
C LEU A 158 -3.33 6.31 19.26
N PHE A 159 -3.57 7.43 18.60
CA PHE A 159 -4.31 8.55 19.19
C PHE A 159 -5.78 8.22 19.42
N ALA A 160 -6.43 7.45 18.53
CA ALA A 160 -7.79 6.98 18.74
C ALA A 160 -7.89 6.09 20.00
N SER A 161 -6.92 5.20 20.19
CA SER A 161 -6.83 4.36 21.39
C SER A 161 -6.57 5.18 22.66
N PHE A 162 -5.72 6.21 22.57
CA PHE A 162 -5.39 7.09 23.69
C PHE A 162 -6.55 8.04 24.09
N LEU A 163 -7.31 8.57 23.12
CA LEU A 163 -8.44 9.49 23.36
C LEU A 163 -9.77 8.76 23.64
N GLY A 164 -9.82 7.43 23.50
CA GLY A 164 -10.99 6.61 23.78
C GLY A 164 -12.26 7.08 23.06
N LYS A 165 -13.35 7.28 23.80
CA LYS A 165 -14.66 7.69 23.24
C LYS A 165 -14.64 9.04 22.53
N LEU A 166 -13.71 9.93 22.89
CA LEU A 166 -13.57 11.26 22.27
C LEU A 166 -12.90 11.19 20.90
N GLY A 167 -12.00 10.22 20.71
CA GLY A 167 -11.31 9.95 19.44
C GLY A 167 -12.22 9.30 18.39
N ALA A 168 -13.32 8.66 18.80
CA ALA A 168 -14.27 7.99 17.90
C ALA A 168 -15.27 8.96 17.23
N LYS A 169 -15.26 10.25 17.58
CA LYS A 169 -16.15 11.24 16.95
C LYS A 169 -15.66 11.52 15.53
N ARG A 170 -16.39 10.98 14.55
CA ARG A 170 -16.13 11.20 13.11
C ARG A 170 -16.95 12.41 12.64
N LEU A 171 -16.27 13.40 12.05
CA LEU A 171 -16.91 14.45 11.28
C LEU A 171 -16.93 14.02 9.82
N LYS A 172 -18.14 13.80 9.30
CA LYS A 172 -18.35 13.56 7.88
C LYS A 172 -18.53 14.90 7.18
N PHE A 173 -17.62 15.26 6.28
CA PHE A 173 -17.79 16.38 5.37
C PHE A 173 -17.95 15.83 3.95
N GLY A 174 -19.20 15.53 3.57
CA GLY A 174 -19.56 15.16 2.20
C GLY A 174 -20.12 16.38 1.46
N LYS A 175 -19.42 16.85 0.43
CA LYS A 175 -19.98 17.80 -0.54
C LYS A 175 -19.75 17.25 -1.95
N PRO A 176 -20.81 17.12 -2.78
CA PRO A 176 -20.62 16.78 -4.18
C PRO A 176 -19.94 17.96 -4.88
N VAL A 177 -18.71 17.75 -5.37
CA VAL A 177 -17.96 18.79 -6.08
C VAL A 177 -18.07 18.52 -7.58
N ASN A 178 -18.78 19.41 -8.27
CA ASN A 178 -18.91 19.35 -9.71
C ASN A 178 -17.63 19.95 -10.33
N HIS A 179 -16.70 19.11 -10.79
CA HIS A 179 -15.49 19.58 -11.44
C HIS A 179 -15.66 19.58 -12.97
N SER A 180 -15.33 20.70 -13.63
CA SER A 180 -15.27 20.80 -15.10
C SER A 180 -13.88 20.41 -15.64
N LEU A 181 -13.23 19.43 -15.02
CA LEU A 181 -11.88 18.97 -15.38
C LEU A 181 -11.97 17.76 -16.33
N PRO A 182 -11.00 17.58 -17.26
CA PRO A 182 -11.03 16.52 -18.26
C PRO A 182 -11.11 15.12 -17.61
N ALA A 183 -12.05 14.30 -18.09
CA ALA A 183 -12.35 12.97 -17.53
C ALA A 183 -11.16 12.00 -17.49
N PHE A 184 -10.12 12.25 -18.29
CA PHE A 184 -8.90 11.46 -18.34
C PHE A 184 -8.08 11.48 -17.03
N ILE A 185 -8.17 12.54 -16.21
CA ILE A 185 -7.32 12.70 -15.02
C ILE A 185 -8.09 12.42 -13.72
N PHE A 186 -9.40 12.73 -13.68
CA PHE A 186 -10.19 12.71 -12.43
C PHE A 186 -11.48 11.88 -12.51
N GLY A 187 -11.76 11.19 -13.63
CA GLY A 187 -12.94 10.32 -13.79
C GLY A 187 -14.22 11.06 -14.20
N GLU A 188 -15.34 10.32 -14.29
CA GLU A 188 -16.68 10.88 -14.55
C GLU A 188 -17.20 11.66 -13.34
N SER A 189 -17.87 12.79 -13.60
CA SER A 189 -18.52 13.61 -12.56
C SER A 189 -19.88 13.01 -12.15
N PRO A 190 -20.33 13.18 -10.90
CA PRO A 190 -19.73 13.94 -9.79
C PRO A 190 -18.76 13.12 -8.93
N MET A 191 -17.69 13.76 -8.45
CA MET A 191 -16.81 13.17 -7.45
C MET A 191 -17.42 13.37 -6.06
N ASP A 192 -17.85 12.28 -5.44
CA ASP A 192 -18.30 12.27 -4.05
C ASP A 192 -17.08 12.35 -3.14
N LEU A 193 -16.68 13.58 -2.80
CA LEU A 193 -15.61 13.83 -1.84
C LEU A 193 -16.18 13.60 -0.43
N GLU A 194 -16.22 12.34 -0.01
CA GLU A 194 -16.55 11.96 1.37
C GLU A 194 -15.27 12.02 2.21
N VAL A 195 -15.05 13.15 2.89
CA VAL A 195 -13.93 13.31 3.81
C VAL A 195 -14.41 12.94 5.22
N ASP A 196 -14.06 11.74 5.65
CA ASP A 196 -14.25 11.28 7.03
C ASP A 196 -13.07 11.77 7.88
N LEU A 197 -13.24 12.90 8.56
CA LEU A 197 -12.23 13.45 9.46
C LEU A 197 -12.52 13.02 10.89
N THR A 198 -11.62 12.22 11.45
CA THR A 198 -11.68 11.81 12.85
C THR A 198 -10.91 12.80 13.71
N LEU A 199 -11.41 13.14 14.91
CA LEU A 199 -10.64 14.02 15.82
C LEU A 199 -9.23 13.47 16.11
N ALA A 200 -9.09 12.15 16.21
CA ALA A 200 -7.79 11.49 16.35
C ALA A 200 -6.84 11.75 15.16
N GLU A 201 -7.34 11.78 13.94
CA GLU A 201 -6.55 12.09 12.73
C GLU A 201 -6.13 13.56 12.71
N GLY A 202 -7.03 14.47 13.13
CA GLY A 202 -6.69 15.89 13.28
C GLY A 202 -5.56 16.11 14.29
N PHE A 203 -5.63 15.47 15.46
CA PHE A 203 -4.54 15.53 16.45
C PHE A 203 -3.26 14.86 15.96
N ALA A 204 -3.37 13.71 15.29
CA ALA A 204 -2.23 13.01 14.70
C ALA A 204 -1.55 13.86 13.62
N PHE A 205 -2.33 14.61 12.83
CA PHE A 205 -1.82 15.51 11.79
C PHE A 205 -1.07 16.71 12.39
N VAL A 206 -1.61 17.32 13.45
CA VAL A 206 -0.88 18.41 14.13
C VAL A 206 0.41 17.87 14.74
N ALA A 207 0.38 16.71 15.38
CA ALA A 207 1.57 16.07 15.95
C ALA A 207 2.61 15.72 14.88
N SER A 208 2.19 15.19 13.73
CA SER A 208 3.09 14.84 12.62
C SER A 208 3.71 16.06 11.97
N VAL A 209 2.96 17.16 11.78
CA VAL A 209 3.50 18.44 11.30
C VAL A 209 4.57 18.99 12.25
N VAL A 210 4.31 18.95 13.56
CA VAL A 210 5.30 19.37 14.57
C VAL A 210 6.54 18.48 14.50
N PHE A 211 6.37 17.16 14.44
CA PHE A 211 7.47 16.20 14.31
C PHE A 211 8.31 16.44 13.06
N CYS A 212 7.68 16.59 11.88
CA CYS A 212 8.36 16.89 10.63
C CYS A 212 9.08 18.25 10.67
N GLY A 213 8.49 19.27 11.31
CA GLY A 213 9.15 20.56 11.53
C GLY A 213 10.43 20.44 12.38
N PHE A 214 10.39 19.64 13.45
CA PHE A 214 11.56 19.32 14.27
C PHE A 214 12.61 18.51 13.50
N TYR A 215 12.19 17.54 12.70
CA TYR A 215 13.07 16.78 11.83
C TYR A 215 13.78 17.69 10.81
N PHE A 216 13.07 18.63 10.19
CA PHE A 216 13.65 19.53 9.20
C PHE A 216 14.78 20.40 9.78
N LYS A 217 14.63 20.82 11.04
CA LYS A 217 15.66 21.62 11.74
C LYS A 217 16.84 20.79 12.23
N THR A 218 16.57 19.65 12.83
CA THR A 218 17.61 18.86 13.52
C THR A 218 18.32 17.86 12.61
N LYS A 219 17.65 17.41 11.54
CA LYS A 219 18.09 16.34 10.64
C LYS A 219 18.62 15.13 11.40
N HIS A 220 18.04 14.84 12.57
CA HIS A 220 18.50 13.74 13.41
C HIS A 220 18.24 12.39 12.72
N TRP A 221 19.24 11.52 12.79
CA TRP A 221 19.19 10.19 12.19
C TRP A 221 18.00 9.35 12.71
N THR A 222 17.67 9.46 14.01
CA THR A 222 16.57 8.71 14.64
C THR A 222 15.21 9.10 14.06
N MET A 223 14.98 10.38 13.79
CA MET A 223 13.72 10.86 13.23
C MET A 223 13.54 10.39 11.79
N ASN A 224 14.63 10.27 11.03
CA ASN A 224 14.60 9.70 9.69
C ASN A 224 14.15 8.22 9.72
N ASN A 225 14.62 7.45 10.70
CA ASN A 225 14.18 6.06 10.87
C ASN A 225 12.70 5.96 11.28
N VAL A 226 12.21 6.86 12.14
CA VAL A 226 10.79 6.91 12.49
C VAL A 226 9.92 7.20 11.26
N LEU A 227 10.33 8.14 10.41
CA LEU A 227 9.66 8.39 9.14
C LEU A 227 9.73 7.17 8.22
N GLY A 228 10.87 6.48 8.17
CA GLY A 228 11.03 5.20 7.46
C GLY A 228 10.03 4.14 7.91
N ILE A 229 9.86 3.96 9.22
CA ILE A 229 8.89 3.00 9.79
C ILE A 229 7.45 3.40 9.46
N SER A 230 7.14 4.70 9.40
CA SER A 230 5.78 5.16 9.07
C SER A 230 5.35 4.90 7.63
N PHE A 231 6.30 4.58 6.73
CA PHE A 231 5.98 4.17 5.36
C PHE A 231 5.75 2.66 5.20
N CYS A 232 5.97 1.88 6.25
CA CYS A 232 5.72 0.44 6.27
C CYS A 232 4.28 0.16 6.70
#